data_AF-A0A8H7DMU6-F1
#
_entry.id   AF-A0A8H7DMU6-F1
#
_cell.length_a   1.000
_cell.length_b   1.000
_cell.length_c   1.000
_cell.angle_alpha   90.00
_cell.angle_beta   90.00
_cell.angle_gamma   90.00
#
_symmetry.space_group_name_H-M   'P 1'
#
loop_
_entity.id
_entity.type
_entity.pdbx_description
1 polymer ?
#
loop_
_entity_poly.entity_id
_entity_poly.type
_entity_poly.pdbx_seq_one_letter_code
_entity_poly.pdbx_strand_id
1 'polypeptide(L)'
;MDSSESPRLPMDLEREIFELAAFLHPQCTLSLVLVAQRVKIWIDPMRFRTLSIHDGWSGFSRLPLFTVTKLVKFYPQALDHTRNVFFNIHYPLDVAADFLSRCESVVNLAFIGPMRMQHPELVLEDHPLERLSFPLTAFQQLFPYPDPFDGSHSIFSRITLRELKALQWSALKALRCSAVTHLRAQGTQW
;
A
#
# COMPACT_ATOMS: atom_id res chain seq x y z
N MET A 1 -53.23 0.77 -19.64
CA MET A 1 -51.86 0.82 -20.20
C MET A 1 -50.94 0.50 -19.04
N ASP A 2 -50.76 -0.80 -18.77
CA ASP A 2 -49.91 -1.28 -17.68
C ASP A 2 -48.45 -1.20 -18.14
N SER A 3 -47.69 -0.36 -17.46
CA SER A 3 -46.24 -0.32 -17.51
C SER A 3 -45.69 -1.63 -16.95
N SER A 4 -45.43 -2.61 -17.81
CA SER A 4 -44.68 -3.83 -17.50
C SER A 4 -43.19 -3.54 -17.32
N GLU A 5 -42.85 -2.49 -16.57
CA GLU A 5 -41.47 -2.28 -16.16
C GLU A 5 -41.13 -3.31 -15.09
N SER A 6 -40.28 -4.27 -15.48
CA SER A 6 -39.67 -5.21 -14.55
C SER A 6 -39.13 -4.44 -13.35
N PRO A 7 -39.36 -4.91 -12.11
CA PRO A 7 -38.91 -4.21 -10.92
C PRO A 7 -37.39 -3.99 -11.01
N ARG A 8 -36.97 -2.72 -11.06
CA ARG A 8 -35.56 -2.33 -11.08
C ARG A 8 -35.13 -1.97 -9.67
N LEU A 9 -33.99 -2.52 -9.26
CA LEU A 9 -33.36 -2.09 -8.02
C LEU A 9 -32.95 -0.61 -8.14
N PRO A 10 -33.24 0.23 -7.13
CA PRO A 10 -32.72 1.59 -7.08
C PRO A 10 -31.19 1.63 -7.21
N MET A 11 -30.66 2.65 -7.89
CA MET A 11 -29.24 2.73 -8.23
C MET A 11 -28.32 2.71 -7.00
N ASP A 12 -28.72 3.38 -5.92
CA ASP A 12 -27.92 3.45 -4.69
C ASP A 12 -27.81 2.08 -4.01
N LEU A 13 -28.91 1.31 -3.99
CA LEU A 13 -28.90 -0.06 -3.47
C LEU A 13 -28.10 -1.00 -4.37
N GLU A 14 -28.20 -0.84 -5.69
CA GLU A 14 -27.37 -1.59 -6.63
C GLU A 14 -25.89 -1.35 -6.34
N ARG A 15 -25.50 -0.08 -6.20
CA ARG A 15 -24.13 0.32 -5.87
C ARG A 15 -23.66 -0.26 -4.53
N GLU A 16 -24.46 -0.13 -3.48
CA GLU A 16 -24.12 -0.65 -2.15
C GLU A 16 -23.88 -2.17 -2.17
N ILE A 17 -24.72 -2.93 -2.89
CA ILE A 17 -24.55 -4.38 -3.04
C ILE A 17 -23.21 -4.70 -3.72
N PHE A 18 -22.88 -4.01 -4.82
CA PHE A 18 -21.62 -4.24 -5.53
C PHE A 18 -20.40 -3.86 -4.70
N GLU A 19 -20.42 -2.69 -4.05
CA GLU A 19 -19.32 -2.24 -3.19
C GLU A 19 -19.11 -3.20 -2.02
N LEU A 20 -20.19 -3.63 -1.36
CA LEU A 20 -20.12 -4.61 -0.26
C LEU A 20 -19.58 -5.96 -0.75
N ALA A 21 -20.04 -6.45 -1.91
CA ALA A 21 -19.55 -7.69 -2.49
C ALA A 21 -18.06 -7.63 -2.82
N ALA A 22 -17.59 -6.52 -3.41
CA ALA A 22 -16.17 -6.32 -3.72
C ALA A 22 -15.32 -6.21 -2.44
N PHE A 23 -15.85 -5.57 -1.39
CA PHE A 23 -15.17 -5.44 -0.10
C PHE A 23 -15.03 -6.79 0.63
N LEU A 24 -16.12 -7.56 0.71
CA LEU A 24 -16.14 -8.86 1.39
C LEU A 24 -15.43 -9.97 0.58
N HIS A 25 -15.43 -9.85 -0.74
CA HIS A 25 -14.86 -10.85 -1.65
C HIS A 25 -13.94 -10.21 -2.71
N PRO A 26 -12.74 -9.74 -2.32
CA PRO A 26 -11.81 -9.07 -3.25
C PRO A 26 -11.43 -9.89 -4.49
N GLN A 27 -11.47 -11.24 -4.38
CA GLN A 27 -11.22 -12.14 -5.49
C GLN A 27 -12.29 -12.06 -6.60
N CYS A 28 -13.51 -11.63 -6.27
CA CYS A 28 -14.62 -11.51 -7.20
C CYS A 28 -14.66 -10.13 -7.88
N THR A 29 -13.91 -9.14 -7.38
CA THR A 29 -13.87 -7.76 -7.89
C THR A 29 -13.67 -7.68 -9.40
N LEU A 30 -12.81 -8.55 -9.97
CA LEU A 30 -12.58 -8.60 -11.42
C LEU A 30 -13.80 -9.09 -12.22
N SER A 31 -14.62 -9.97 -11.65
CA SER A 31 -15.87 -10.41 -12.26
C SER A 31 -16.95 -9.33 -12.14
N LEU A 32 -17.00 -8.63 -11.00
CA LEU A 32 -18.00 -7.57 -10.77
C LEU A 32 -17.86 -6.41 -11.76
N VAL A 33 -16.62 -6.01 -12.11
CA VAL A 33 -16.40 -4.93 -13.10
C VAL A 33 -16.87 -5.28 -14.51
N LEU A 34 -17.13 -6.56 -14.81
CA LEU A 34 -17.62 -7.01 -16.12
C LEU A 34 -19.15 -6.93 -16.23
N VAL A 35 -19.86 -6.71 -15.13
CA VAL A 35 -21.34 -6.72 -15.11
C VAL A 35 -21.91 -5.53 -15.88
N ALA A 36 -21.41 -4.32 -15.63
CA ALA A 36 -21.83 -3.11 -16.31
C ALA A 36 -20.78 -2.00 -16.17
N GLN A 37 -20.79 -1.03 -17.10
CA GLN A 37 -19.86 0.11 -17.07
C GLN A 37 -19.99 0.94 -15.77
N ARG A 38 -21.21 1.15 -15.26
CA ARG A 38 -21.43 1.85 -13.99
C ARG A 38 -20.82 1.12 -12.79
N VAL A 39 -20.93 -0.21 -12.78
CA VAL A 39 -20.35 -1.06 -11.71
C VAL A 39 -18.83 -0.93 -11.74
N LYS A 40 -18.20 -0.91 -12.92
CA LYS A 40 -16.77 -0.63 -13.02
C LYS A 40 -16.37 0.68 -12.34
N ILE A 41 -17.12 1.77 -12.56
CA ILE A 41 -16.84 3.07 -11.94
C ILE A 41 -16.95 3.00 -10.41
N TRP A 42 -17.94 2.28 -9.87
CA TRP A 42 -18.11 2.12 -8.43
C TRP A 42 -17.02 1.24 -7.79
N ILE A 43 -16.56 0.22 -8.51
CA ILE A 43 -15.64 -0.80 -7.99
C ILE A 43 -14.16 -0.44 -8.18
N ASP A 44 -13.79 0.31 -9.23
CA ASP A 44 -12.41 0.69 -9.50
C ASP A 44 -11.70 1.32 -8.27
N PRO A 45 -12.32 2.22 -7.48
CA PRO A 45 -11.72 2.74 -6.26
C PRO A 45 -11.34 1.66 -5.24
N MET A 46 -12.16 0.61 -5.09
CA MET A 46 -11.89 -0.50 -4.17
C MET A 46 -10.80 -1.41 -4.73
N ARG A 47 -10.83 -1.66 -6.03
CA ARG A 47 -9.87 -2.51 -6.75
C ARG A 47 -8.46 -1.95 -6.67
N PHE A 48 -8.31 -0.64 -6.85
CA PHE A 48 -7.01 0.04 -6.86
C PHE A 48 -6.59 0.59 -5.50
N ARG A 49 -7.41 0.42 -4.46
CA ARG A 49 -7.09 0.86 -3.10
C ARG A 49 -5.77 0.29 -2.59
N THR A 50 -5.45 -0.94 -2.97
CA THR A 50 -4.24 -1.65 -2.58
C THR A 50 -3.47 -2.13 -3.80
N LEU A 51 -2.25 -1.63 -3.95
CA LEU A 51 -1.36 -2.00 -5.04
C LEU A 51 -0.14 -2.75 -4.52
N SER A 52 0.12 -3.87 -5.18
CA SER A 52 1.37 -4.63 -5.04
C SER A 52 2.18 -4.39 -6.30
N ILE A 53 3.31 -3.70 -6.14
CA ILE A 53 4.21 -3.30 -7.22
C ILE A 53 5.38 -4.28 -7.29
N HIS A 54 5.61 -4.81 -8.48
CA HIS A 54 6.62 -5.83 -8.76
C HIS A 54 7.42 -5.46 -10.01
N ASP A 55 8.66 -5.94 -10.05
CA ASP A 55 9.58 -5.82 -11.18
C ASP A 55 9.37 -6.90 -12.27
N GLY A 56 8.55 -7.92 -11.99
CA GLY A 56 8.25 -9.01 -12.92
C GLY A 56 8.28 -10.40 -12.29
N TRP A 57 8.82 -10.54 -11.07
CA TRP A 57 8.77 -11.81 -10.32
C TRP A 57 7.46 -11.94 -9.53
N SER A 58 6.55 -12.79 -10.05
CA SER A 58 5.15 -12.90 -9.62
C SER A 58 4.83 -14.05 -8.66
N GLY A 59 5.83 -14.84 -8.24
CA GLY A 59 5.58 -16.13 -7.58
C GLY A 59 4.89 -16.10 -6.21
N PHE A 60 4.76 -14.93 -5.55
CA PHE A 60 4.44 -14.88 -4.12
C PHE A 60 3.24 -14.01 -3.70
N SER A 61 2.52 -13.35 -4.61
CA SER A 61 1.42 -12.45 -4.19
C SER A 61 0.03 -12.96 -4.61
N ARG A 62 -0.91 -12.92 -3.66
CA ARG A 62 -2.36 -13.09 -3.89
C ARG A 62 -3.04 -11.79 -4.35
N LEU A 63 -2.30 -10.68 -4.36
CA LEU A 63 -2.81 -9.39 -4.81
C LEU A 63 -2.65 -9.25 -6.33
N PRO A 64 -3.49 -8.44 -6.99
CA PRO A 64 -3.27 -8.11 -8.39
C PRO A 64 -1.89 -7.47 -8.54
N LEU A 65 -1.04 -8.16 -9.30
CA LEU A 65 0.34 -7.79 -9.56
C LEU A 65 0.36 -6.74 -10.67
N PHE A 66 0.85 -5.55 -10.35
CA PHE A 66 1.05 -4.51 -11.35
C PHE A 66 2.54 -4.19 -11.49
N THR A 67 2.99 -4.10 -12.73
CA THR A 67 4.19 -3.30 -13.02
C THR A 67 3.75 -1.84 -13.11
N VAL A 68 4.58 -0.92 -12.62
CA VAL A 68 4.29 0.53 -12.68
C VAL A 68 3.92 0.96 -14.09
N THR A 69 4.67 0.49 -15.10
CA THR A 69 4.41 0.83 -16.51
C THR A 69 3.01 0.39 -16.96
N LYS A 70 2.55 -0.80 -16.57
CA LYS A 70 1.19 -1.26 -16.94
C LYS A 70 0.13 -0.47 -16.21
N LEU A 71 0.34 -0.17 -14.93
CA LEU A 71 -0.61 0.56 -14.12
C LEU A 71 -0.80 1.99 -14.67
N VAL A 72 0.30 2.73 -14.84
CA VAL A 72 0.27 4.11 -15.33
C VAL A 72 -0.31 4.18 -16.75
N LYS A 73 0.02 3.21 -17.62
CA LYS A 73 -0.43 3.21 -19.01
C LYS A 73 -1.90 2.84 -19.18
N PHE A 74 -2.37 1.82 -18.47
CA PHE A 74 -3.70 1.24 -18.71
C PHE A 74 -4.75 1.66 -17.69
N TYR A 75 -4.32 2.14 -16.53
CA TYR A 75 -5.18 2.51 -15.41
C TYR A 75 -4.67 3.78 -14.71
N PRO A 76 -4.54 4.92 -15.40
CA PRO A 76 -4.07 6.16 -14.77
C PRO A 76 -4.91 6.58 -13.56
N GLN A 77 -6.23 6.34 -13.60
CA GLN A 77 -7.16 6.61 -12.49
C GLN A 77 -6.90 5.73 -11.25
N ALA A 78 -6.13 4.65 -11.37
CA ALA A 78 -5.78 3.81 -10.22
C ALA A 78 -4.94 4.59 -9.21
N LEU A 79 -4.12 5.54 -9.67
CA LEU A 79 -3.21 6.31 -8.84
C LEU A 79 -3.99 7.17 -7.82
N ASP A 80 -5.09 7.77 -8.24
CA ASP A 80 -5.97 8.60 -7.40
C ASP A 80 -6.67 7.80 -6.29
N HIS A 81 -6.87 6.51 -6.51
CA HIS A 81 -7.56 5.63 -5.56
C HIS A 81 -6.60 4.84 -4.67
N THR A 82 -5.30 4.89 -4.97
CA THR A 82 -4.28 4.13 -4.27
C THR A 82 -4.06 4.70 -2.87
N ARG A 83 -4.27 3.86 -1.85
CA ARG A 83 -4.02 4.20 -0.45
C ARG A 83 -2.95 3.33 0.19
N ASN A 84 -2.84 2.08 -0.26
CA ASN A 84 -1.88 1.12 0.24
C ASN A 84 -0.96 0.67 -0.88
N VAL A 85 0.35 0.89 -0.71
CA VAL A 85 1.36 0.49 -1.69
C VAL A 85 2.34 -0.48 -1.05
N PHE A 86 2.56 -1.59 -1.73
CA PHE A 86 3.52 -2.63 -1.35
C PHE A 86 4.53 -2.77 -2.47
N PHE A 87 5.79 -2.43 -2.24
CA PHE A 87 6.88 -2.73 -3.15
C PHE A 87 7.50 -4.07 -2.76
N ASN A 88 7.58 -5.01 -3.70
CA ASN A 88 8.21 -6.30 -3.47
C ASN A 88 9.75 -6.22 -3.61
N ILE A 89 10.41 -7.33 -3.31
CA ILE A 89 11.86 -7.46 -3.18
C ILE A 89 12.56 -6.88 -4.42
N HIS A 90 13.67 -6.17 -4.21
CA HIS A 90 14.53 -5.58 -5.25
C HIS A 90 13.93 -4.47 -6.11
N TYR A 91 12.79 -3.87 -5.72
CA TYR A 91 12.26 -2.73 -6.46
C TYR A 91 13.19 -1.50 -6.36
N PRO A 92 13.60 -0.88 -7.49
CA PRO A 92 14.44 0.32 -7.47
C PRO A 92 13.72 1.50 -6.80
N LEU A 93 14.42 2.21 -5.91
CA LEU A 93 13.83 3.28 -5.10
C LEU A 93 13.51 4.53 -5.93
N ASP A 94 14.31 4.86 -6.93
CA ASP A 94 14.06 5.94 -7.89
C ASP A 94 12.73 5.73 -8.62
N VAL A 95 12.45 4.49 -9.04
CA VAL A 95 11.18 4.13 -9.67
C VAL A 95 10.03 4.13 -8.65
N ALA A 96 10.28 3.70 -7.41
CA ALA A 96 9.29 3.80 -6.34
C ALA A 96 8.94 5.26 -6.01
N ALA A 97 9.94 6.15 -5.99
CA ALA A 97 9.79 7.58 -5.77
C ALA A 97 8.98 8.24 -6.88
N ASP A 98 9.34 8.01 -8.15
CA ASP A 98 8.58 8.50 -9.31
C ASP A 98 7.15 7.95 -9.34
N PHE A 99 6.93 6.72 -8.86
CA PHE A 99 5.60 6.18 -8.73
C PHE A 99 4.80 6.87 -7.61
N LEU A 100 5.41 7.03 -6.43
CA LEU A 100 4.77 7.62 -5.27
C LEU A 100 4.49 9.10 -5.48
N SER A 101 5.34 9.85 -6.17
CA SER A 101 5.09 11.26 -6.51
C SER A 101 3.81 11.48 -7.32
N ARG A 102 3.29 10.44 -7.98
CA ARG A 102 2.02 10.45 -8.72
C ARG A 102 0.83 9.94 -7.90
N CYS A 103 1.08 9.43 -6.69
CA CYS A 103 0.07 8.83 -5.81
C CYS A 103 -0.05 9.65 -4.52
N GLU A 104 -0.73 10.79 -4.59
CA GLU A 104 -0.88 11.73 -3.47
C GLU A 104 -1.70 11.15 -2.29
N SER A 105 -2.57 10.16 -2.58
CA SER A 105 -3.47 9.56 -1.59
C SER A 105 -2.85 8.40 -0.78
N VAL A 106 -1.56 8.11 -0.97
CA VAL A 106 -0.90 7.01 -0.27
C VAL A 106 -0.75 7.32 1.21
N VAL A 107 -1.34 6.46 2.04
CA VAL A 107 -1.29 6.55 3.50
C VAL A 107 -0.57 5.36 4.12
N ASN A 108 -0.48 4.23 3.42
CA ASN A 108 0.17 3.02 3.90
C ASN A 108 1.22 2.57 2.90
N LEU A 109 2.49 2.61 3.29
CA LEU A 109 3.62 2.23 2.45
C LEU A 109 4.39 1.08 3.10
N ALA A 110 4.63 0.03 2.32
CA ALA A 110 5.40 -1.13 2.77
C ALA A 110 6.42 -1.55 1.70
N PHE A 111 7.63 -1.83 2.15
CA PHE A 111 8.67 -2.44 1.34
C PHE A 111 8.95 -3.84 1.88
N ILE A 112 8.82 -4.83 1.01
CA ILE A 112 8.96 -6.24 1.34
C ILE A 112 10.28 -6.71 0.71
N GLY A 113 11.28 -7.03 1.55
CA GLY A 113 12.54 -7.63 1.08
C GLY A 113 13.77 -6.73 1.20
N PRO A 114 14.98 -7.30 1.05
CA PRO A 114 16.22 -6.51 1.10
C PRO A 114 16.18 -5.35 0.10
N MET A 115 16.18 -4.13 0.62
CA MET A 115 16.36 -2.92 -0.16
C MET A 115 17.78 -2.40 -0.01
N ARG A 116 18.26 -1.78 -1.09
CA ARG A 116 19.36 -0.82 -1.03
C ARG A 116 18.73 0.55 -1.22
N MET A 117 18.60 1.31 -0.15
CA MET A 117 18.09 2.66 -0.20
C MET A 117 19.25 3.64 -0.29
N GLN A 118 19.23 4.48 -1.32
CA GLN A 118 19.98 5.72 -1.39
C GLN A 118 18.94 6.83 -1.31
N HIS A 119 19.04 7.70 -0.30
CA HIS A 119 18.13 8.84 -0.11
C HIS A 119 16.62 8.51 0.11
N PRO A 120 16.30 7.63 1.07
CA PRO A 120 14.91 7.29 1.43
C PRO A 120 14.04 8.49 1.88
N GLU A 121 14.66 9.57 2.37
CA GLU A 121 14.00 10.82 2.75
C GLU A 121 13.14 11.42 1.62
N LEU A 122 13.60 11.32 0.36
CA LEU A 122 12.94 11.89 -0.82
C LEU A 122 11.56 11.29 -1.09
N VAL A 123 11.29 10.10 -0.57
CA VAL A 123 10.03 9.38 -0.80
C VAL A 123 9.02 9.63 0.31
N LEU A 124 9.46 10.09 1.47
CA LEU A 124 8.70 9.96 2.70
C LEU A 124 8.21 11.32 3.23
N GLU A 125 8.82 12.42 2.80
CA GLU A 125 8.44 13.77 3.26
C GLU A 125 7.17 14.31 2.59
N ASP A 126 6.90 13.92 1.34
CA ASP A 126 5.81 14.48 0.53
C ASP A 126 4.46 13.79 0.73
N HIS A 127 4.41 12.67 1.48
CA HIS A 127 3.21 11.85 1.60
C HIS A 127 2.60 11.89 3.00
N PRO A 128 1.26 11.90 3.13
CA PRO A 128 0.56 11.83 4.41
C PRO A 128 0.58 10.40 4.96
N LEU A 129 1.77 9.81 5.10
CA LEU A 129 1.93 8.43 5.52
C LEU A 129 1.45 8.24 6.96
N GLU A 130 0.41 7.43 7.11
CA GLU A 130 -0.07 6.96 8.40
C GLU A 130 0.71 5.72 8.85
N ARG A 131 1.11 4.85 7.90
CA ARG A 131 1.85 3.62 8.21
C ARG A 131 3.00 3.41 7.25
N LEU A 132 4.13 3.03 7.83
CA LEU A 132 5.35 2.72 7.14
C LEU A 132 5.89 1.37 7.62
N SER A 133 6.23 0.49 6.69
CA SER A 133 6.85 -0.80 6.97
C SER A 133 8.10 -0.96 6.11
N PHE A 134 9.24 -1.17 6.77
CA PHE A 134 10.52 -1.43 6.12
C PHE A 134 11.14 -2.75 6.59
N PRO A 135 11.96 -3.38 5.73
CA PRO A 135 12.90 -4.41 6.18
C PRO A 135 13.94 -3.78 7.11
N LEU A 136 14.36 -4.51 8.15
CA LEU A 136 15.37 -4.02 9.10
C LEU A 136 16.64 -3.52 8.40
N THR A 137 17.09 -4.21 7.35
CA THR A 137 18.31 -3.82 6.61
C THR A 137 18.19 -2.43 6.00
N ALA A 138 16.99 -2.06 5.55
CA ALA A 138 16.73 -0.75 4.97
C ALA A 138 16.60 0.31 6.07
N PHE A 139 16.02 -0.06 7.21
CA PHE A 139 15.99 0.78 8.41
C PHE A 139 17.40 1.10 8.94
N GLN A 140 18.32 0.14 8.92
CA GLN A 140 19.72 0.35 9.33
C GLN A 140 20.50 1.25 8.35
N GLN A 141 20.12 1.28 7.07
CA GLN A 141 20.70 2.22 6.10
C GLN A 141 20.19 3.64 6.31
N LEU A 142 18.92 3.77 6.68
CA LEU A 142 18.29 5.02 7.08
C LEU A 142 18.92 5.61 8.35
N PHE A 143 19.21 4.76 9.33
CA PHE A 143 19.73 5.13 10.65
C PHE A 143 21.00 4.32 10.94
N PRO A 144 22.14 4.70 10.35
CA PRO A 144 23.39 3.97 10.54
C PRO A 144 23.89 4.11 11.98
N TYR A 145 24.26 2.98 12.58
CA TYR A 145 24.99 2.94 13.86
C TYR A 145 26.32 3.72 13.72
N PRO A 146 26.79 4.48 14.75
CA PRO A 146 26.37 4.46 16.15
C PRO A 146 25.16 5.30 16.50
N ASP A 147 24.64 6.13 15.60
CA ASP A 147 23.56 7.06 15.93
C ASP A 147 22.26 6.27 16.17
N PRO A 148 21.85 6.08 17.44
CA PRO A 148 20.68 5.30 17.72
C PRO A 148 19.48 6.08 17.22
N PHE A 149 18.57 5.41 16.51
CA PHE A 149 17.29 6.01 16.15
C PHE A 149 16.62 6.55 17.43
N ASP A 150 16.50 7.86 17.54
CA ASP A 150 16.01 8.56 18.73
C ASP A 150 14.54 8.97 18.60
N GLY A 151 13.92 8.70 17.44
CA GLY A 151 12.57 9.10 17.11
C GLY A 151 12.42 10.57 16.73
N SER A 152 13.50 11.37 16.71
CA SER A 152 13.44 12.81 16.43
C SER A 152 13.34 13.14 14.95
N HIS A 153 13.60 12.17 14.07
CA HIS A 153 13.55 12.38 12.62
C HIS A 153 12.15 12.83 12.17
N SER A 154 12.10 13.92 11.40
CA SER A 154 10.88 14.61 10.92
C SER A 154 9.84 13.65 10.35
N ILE A 155 10.29 12.67 9.59
CA ILE A 155 9.49 11.57 9.02
C ILE A 155 8.56 10.88 10.03
N PHE A 156 8.96 10.70 11.29
CA PHE A 156 8.14 10.00 12.30
C PHE A 156 7.20 10.92 13.06
N SER A 157 7.26 12.24 12.82
CA SER A 157 6.31 13.18 13.43
C SER A 157 4.87 12.92 12.99
N ARG A 158 4.68 12.32 11.80
CA ARG A 158 3.37 12.01 11.20
C ARG A 158 3.07 10.52 11.08
N ILE A 159 4.11 9.69 11.09
CA ILE A 159 3.98 8.26 10.82
C ILE A 159 3.66 7.50 12.10
N THR A 160 2.54 6.80 12.09
CA THR A 160 2.25 5.76 13.07
C THR A 160 2.98 4.49 12.64
N LEU A 161 4.22 4.34 13.09
CA LEU A 161 5.00 3.16 12.75
C LEU A 161 4.37 1.93 13.43
N ARG A 162 3.91 0.96 12.62
CA ARG A 162 3.17 -0.23 13.12
C ARG A 162 3.99 -1.52 13.09
N GLU A 163 4.89 -1.68 12.12
CA GLU A 163 5.60 -2.94 11.93
C GLU A 163 7.07 -2.68 11.55
N LEU A 164 7.96 -2.81 12.53
CA LEU A 164 9.40 -2.95 12.33
C LEU A 164 9.73 -4.43 12.47
N LYS A 165 9.91 -5.12 11.34
CA LYS A 165 10.37 -6.52 11.35
C LYS A 165 11.87 -6.56 11.64
N ALA A 166 12.24 -6.40 12.91
CA ALA A 166 13.62 -6.50 13.35
C ALA A 166 13.98 -7.91 13.84
N LEU A 167 15.14 -8.42 13.42
CA LEU A 167 15.76 -9.63 13.95
C LEU A 167 16.39 -9.43 15.34
N GLN A 168 16.53 -8.18 15.82
CA GLN A 168 17.10 -7.90 17.15
C GLN A 168 16.20 -6.96 17.97
N TRP A 169 15.58 -7.55 18.99
CA TRP A 169 14.68 -6.88 19.94
C TRP A 169 15.40 -5.87 20.87
N SER A 170 16.71 -6.02 21.05
CA SER A 170 17.54 -5.16 21.90
C SER A 170 17.67 -3.74 21.34
N ALA A 171 17.83 -3.57 20.03
CA ALA A 171 17.93 -2.26 19.38
C ALA A 171 16.60 -1.49 19.43
N LEU A 172 15.47 -2.21 19.33
CA LEU A 172 14.13 -1.61 19.38
C LEU A 172 13.73 -1.16 20.80
N LYS A 173 14.24 -1.80 21.86
CA LYS A 173 13.95 -1.40 23.25
C LYS A 173 14.48 0.00 23.61
N ALA A 174 15.48 0.49 22.89
CA ALA A 174 16.00 1.85 23.07
C ALA A 174 15.08 2.92 22.46
N LEU A 175 14.15 2.54 21.59
CA LEU A 175 13.24 3.45 20.91
C LEU A 175 12.15 3.93 21.86
N ARG A 176 12.42 5.00 22.60
CA ARG A 176 11.40 5.77 23.34
C ARG A 176 10.64 6.70 22.40
N CYS A 177 10.04 6.15 21.35
CA CYS A 177 9.30 6.95 20.39
C CYS A 177 7.80 6.90 20.73
N SER A 178 7.25 7.99 21.25
CA SER A 178 5.81 8.10 21.59
C SER A 178 4.89 7.91 20.38
N ALA A 179 5.41 8.08 19.16
CA ALA A 179 4.69 7.91 17.90
C ALA A 179 4.53 6.45 17.44
N VAL A 180 5.29 5.51 17.99
CA VAL A 180 5.22 4.08 17.62
C VAL A 180 4.09 3.43 18.43
N THR A 181 2.89 3.36 17.84
CA THR A 181 1.73 2.77 18.55
C THR A 181 1.72 1.26 18.54
N HIS A 182 2.34 0.62 17.53
CA HIS A 182 2.41 -0.83 17.43
C HIS A 182 3.80 -1.22 16.95
N LEU A 183 4.44 -2.18 17.61
CA LEU A 183 5.73 -2.70 17.21
C LEU A 183 5.62 -4.22 17.09
N ARG A 184 5.62 -4.72 15.86
CA ARG A 184 5.54 -6.16 15.59
C ARG A 184 6.85 -6.68 15.02
N ALA A 185 7.65 -7.36 15.84
CA ALA A 185 8.72 -8.22 15.32
C ALA A 185 8.12 -9.55 14.88
N GLN A 186 8.42 -9.94 13.64
CA GLN A 186 8.31 -11.32 13.19
C GLN A 186 9.73 -11.86 13.09
N GLY A 187 10.13 -12.66 14.07
CA GLY A 187 11.34 -13.47 13.96
C GLY A 187 11.05 -14.65 13.04
N THR A 188 11.85 -14.83 11.99
CA THR A 188 11.95 -16.12 11.31
C THR A 188 12.71 -17.06 12.25
N GLN A 189 12.00 -17.92 12.98
CA GLN A 189 12.62 -19.10 13.57
C GLN A 189 12.99 -20.03 12.41
N TRP A 190 14.29 -20.20 12.18
CA TRP A 190 14.87 -21.29 11.40
C TRP A 190 15.66 -22.16 12.37
#